data_AF-A0A7S4Q375-F1
#
_entry.id   AF-A0A7S4Q375-F1
#
_cell.length_a   1.000
_cell.length_b   1.000
_cell.length_c   1.000
_cell.angle_alpha   90.00
_cell.angle_beta   90.00
_cell.angle_gamma   90.00
#
_symmetry.space_group_name_H-M   'P 1'
#
loop_
_entity.id
_entity.type
_entity.pdbx_description
1 polymer ?
#
loop_
_entity_poly.entity_id
_entity_poly.type
_entity_poly.pdbx_seq_one_letter_code
_entity_poly.pdbx_strand_id
1 'polypeptide(L)'
;MNQVIVQRALAAQSLAEGQKGVLFAACMKVVGFVTLCLPGVIGMIMIEKGIHVGGEAFTVDAPDKVYPELVKAVMPDWSFGFLAAVLLGSALSTYNSALNSASTLFALEVYRPYIHSGASDERTVKVAAVFGAALAIPSWIVAPQFEQVVSIFDFIRRGLQR
;
A
#
# COMPACT_ATOMS: atom_id res chain seq x y z
N MET A 1 -18.40 -8.12 -1.99
CA MET A 1 -17.54 -8.41 -3.17
C MET A 1 -17.00 -7.09 -3.70
N ASN A 2 -15.69 -6.98 -3.95
CA ASN A 2 -15.11 -5.75 -4.49
C ASN A 2 -15.43 -5.63 -5.99
N GLN A 3 -16.21 -4.61 -6.35
CA GLN A 3 -16.72 -4.38 -7.71
C GLN A 3 -15.59 -4.22 -8.73
N VAL A 4 -14.43 -3.70 -8.31
CA VAL A 4 -13.24 -3.52 -9.14
C VAL A 4 -12.65 -4.86 -9.59
N ILE A 5 -12.71 -5.91 -8.75
CA ILE A 5 -12.18 -7.23 -9.10
C ILE A 5 -13.07 -7.90 -10.16
N VAL A 6 -14.39 -7.76 -10.01
CA VAL A 6 -15.37 -8.27 -10.97
C VAL A 6 -15.22 -7.53 -12.31
N GLN A 7 -15.10 -6.20 -12.29
CA GLN A 7 -14.90 -5.41 -13.50
C GLN A 7 -13.61 -5.76 -14.25
N ARG A 8 -12.50 -6.01 -13.53
CA ARG A 8 -11.24 -6.47 -14.15
C ARG A 8 -11.36 -7.86 -14.79
N ALA A 9 -12.13 -8.76 -14.18
CA ALA A 9 -12.40 -10.07 -14.76
C ALA A 9 -13.30 -9.98 -16.01
N LEU A 10 -14.31 -9.11 -16.00
CA LEU A 10 -15.23 -8.89 -17.12
C LEU A 10 -14.59 -8.12 -18.29
N ALA A 11 -13.55 -7.33 -18.04
CA ALA A 11 -12.77 -6.65 -19.07
C ALA A 11 -11.73 -7.56 -19.78
N ALA A 12 -11.61 -8.82 -19.37
CA ALA A 12 -10.67 -9.76 -19.99
C ALA A 12 -11.12 -10.18 -21.39
N GLN A 13 -10.16 -10.44 -22.28
CA GLN A 13 -10.43 -10.80 -23.69
C GLN A 13 -11.30 -12.07 -23.84
N SER A 14 -11.21 -13.00 -22.89
CA SER A 14 -12.10 -14.16 -22.80
C SER A 14 -12.25 -14.62 -21.35
N LEU A 15 -13.29 -15.40 -21.07
CA LEU A 15 -13.50 -15.98 -19.74
C LEU A 15 -12.31 -16.86 -19.31
N ALA A 16 -11.75 -17.64 -20.24
CA ALA A 16 -10.61 -18.52 -19.96
C ALA A 16 -9.35 -17.72 -19.58
N GLU A 17 -9.09 -16.59 -20.25
CA GLU A 17 -7.96 -15.72 -19.89
C GLU A 17 -8.20 -14.97 -18.58
N GLY A 18 -9.44 -14.54 -18.31
CA GLY A 18 -9.82 -13.98 -17.01
C GLY A 18 -9.58 -14.94 -15.86
N GLN A 19 -9.95 -16.23 -16.03
CA GLN A 19 -9.71 -17.28 -15.04
C GLN A 19 -8.21 -17.53 -14.79
N LYS A 20 -7.40 -17.61 -15.84
CA LYS A 20 -5.94 -17.74 -15.70
C LYS A 20 -5.33 -16.54 -14.96
N GLY A 21 -5.77 -15.33 -15.30
CA GLY A 21 -5.32 -14.11 -14.62
C GLY A 21 -5.68 -14.09 -13.14
N VAL A 22 -6.89 -14.51 -12.78
CA VAL A 22 -7.33 -14.62 -11.37
C VAL A 22 -6.53 -15.68 -10.63
N LEU A 23 -6.28 -16.85 -11.24
CA LEU A 23 -5.46 -17.91 -10.63
C LEU A 23 -4.03 -17.43 -10.41
N PHE A 24 -3.43 -16.75 -11.38
CA PHE A 24 -2.10 -16.15 -11.25
C PHE A 24 -2.06 -15.12 -10.11
N ALA A 25 -3.06 -14.23 -10.04
CA ALA A 25 -3.15 -13.24 -8.97
C ALA A 25 -3.32 -13.91 -7.58
N ALA A 26 -4.06 -15.02 -7.49
CA ALA A 26 -4.19 -15.79 -6.27
C ALA A 26 -2.84 -16.42 -5.86
N CYS A 27 -2.10 -17.00 -6.81
CA CYS A 27 -0.75 -17.52 -6.55
C CYS A 27 0.20 -16.40 -6.05
N MET A 28 0.20 -15.24 -6.69
CA MET A 28 1.01 -14.09 -6.27
C MET A 28 0.66 -13.60 -4.85
N LYS A 29 -0.62 -13.68 -4.45
CA LYS A 29 -1.04 -13.36 -3.08
C LYS A 29 -0.44 -14.29 -2.03
N VAL A 30 -0.34 -15.58 -2.32
CA VAL A 30 0.30 -16.56 -1.42
C VAL A 30 1.78 -16.20 -1.23
N VAL A 31 2.48 -15.86 -2.31
CA VAL A 31 3.87 -15.39 -2.24
C VAL A 31 3.98 -14.13 -1.37
N GLY A 32 3.08 -13.15 -1.58
CA GLY A 32 3.04 -11.92 -0.77
C GLY A 32 2.88 -12.18 0.73
N PHE A 33 2.02 -13.12 1.10
CA PHE A 33 1.84 -13.52 2.50
C PHE A 33 3.13 -14.12 3.09
N VAL A 34 3.78 -15.03 2.36
CA VAL A 34 5.05 -15.63 2.82
C VAL A 34 6.13 -14.56 3.00
N THR A 35 6.27 -13.62 2.06
CA THR A 35 7.26 -12.54 2.16
C THR A 35 7.02 -11.59 3.34
N LEU A 36 5.78 -11.44 3.80
CA LEU A 36 5.43 -10.60 4.94
C LEU A 36 5.63 -11.33 6.28
N CYS A 37 5.25 -12.60 6.37
CA CYS A 37 5.31 -13.35 7.64
C CYS A 37 6.71 -13.89 7.95
N LEU A 38 7.46 -14.30 6.93
CA LEU A 38 8.75 -14.98 7.11
C LEU A 38 9.77 -14.14 7.90
N PRO A 39 9.94 -12.82 7.64
CA PRO A 39 10.86 -11.99 8.42
C PRO A 39 10.48 -11.89 9.90
N GLY A 40 9.18 -11.84 10.21
CA GLY A 40 8.71 -11.84 11.61
C GLY A 40 9.08 -13.12 12.35
N VAL A 41 8.90 -14.28 11.70
CA VAL A 41 9.26 -15.59 12.27
C VAL A 41 10.77 -15.72 12.44
N ILE A 42 11.56 -15.31 11.45
CA ILE A 42 13.03 -15.36 11.53
C ILE A 42 13.52 -14.48 12.68
N GLY A 43 13.01 -13.25 12.80
CA GLY A 43 13.40 -12.34 13.88
C GLY A 43 13.09 -12.91 15.27
N MET A 44 11.93 -13.55 15.44
CA MET A 44 11.57 -14.23 16.70
C MET A 44 12.55 -15.36 17.04
N ILE A 45 12.88 -16.21 16.06
CA ILE A 45 13.84 -17.32 16.25
C ILE A 45 15.25 -16.77 16.58
N MET A 46 15.66 -15.66 15.98
CA MET A 46 16.95 -15.02 16.28
C MET A 46 17.03 -14.52 17.72
N ILE A 47 15.94 -13.93 18.23
CA ILE A 47 15.83 -13.50 19.63
C ILE A 47 15.89 -14.73 20.56
N GLU A 48 15.11 -15.77 20.29
CA GLU A 48 15.07 -17.00 21.11
C GLU A 48 16.42 -17.72 21.17
N LYS A 49 17.15 -17.74 20.05
CA LYS A 49 18.48 -18.36 19.96
C LYS A 49 19.62 -17.47 20.43
N GLY A 50 19.36 -16.22 20.81
CA GLY A 50 20.39 -15.26 21.23
C GLY A 50 21.43 -14.99 20.15
N ILE A 51 21.01 -14.91 18.89
CA ILE A 51 21.91 -14.64 17.76
C ILE A 51 22.48 -13.22 17.90
N HIS A 52 23.78 -13.08 17.67
CA HIS A 52 24.45 -11.79 17.70
C HIS A 52 24.67 -11.27 16.27
N VAL A 53 24.42 -9.98 16.07
CA VAL A 53 24.58 -9.26 14.80
C VAL A 53 25.48 -8.06 15.09
N GLY A 54 26.59 -7.92 14.36
CA GLY A 54 27.53 -6.81 14.57
C GLY A 54 28.20 -6.77 15.95
N GLY A 55 28.18 -7.88 16.69
CA GLY A 55 28.75 -7.98 18.05
C GLY A 55 27.75 -7.80 19.18
N GLU A 56 26.49 -7.44 18.90
CA GLU A 56 25.43 -7.31 19.90
C GLU A 56 24.32 -8.36 19.70
N ALA A 57 23.63 -8.74 20.77
CA ALA A 57 22.51 -9.65 20.69
C ALA A 57 21.35 -9.00 19.91
N PHE A 58 20.74 -9.75 19.00
CA PHE A 58 19.58 -9.28 18.24
C PHE A 58 18.37 -9.16 19.18
N THR A 59 18.03 -7.93 19.57
CA THR A 59 16.88 -7.61 20.42
C THR A 59 16.02 -6.55 19.76
N VAL A 60 14.70 -6.64 19.92
CA VAL A 60 13.75 -5.71 19.31
C VAL A 60 12.75 -5.20 20.35
N ASP A 61 12.61 -3.88 20.46
CA ASP A 61 11.77 -3.23 21.48
C ASP A 61 10.26 -3.40 21.26
N ALA A 62 9.85 -3.64 20.01
CA ALA A 62 8.44 -3.73 19.63
C ALA A 62 8.23 -4.73 18.48
N PRO A 63 7.13 -5.52 18.49
CA PRO A 63 6.84 -6.48 17.42
C PRO A 63 6.84 -5.87 16.00
N ASP A 64 6.33 -4.65 15.87
CA ASP A 64 6.24 -3.94 14.58
C ASP A 64 7.61 -3.51 14.04
N LYS A 65 8.65 -3.49 14.88
CA LYS A 65 10.03 -3.18 14.50
C LYS A 65 10.85 -4.40 14.09
N VAL A 66 10.33 -5.62 14.24
CA VAL A 66 11.08 -6.85 13.95
C VAL A 66 11.52 -6.91 12.48
N TYR A 67 10.62 -6.54 11.57
CA TYR A 67 10.92 -6.53 10.13
C TYR A 67 12.06 -5.54 9.79
N PRO A 68 11.97 -4.24 10.11
CA PRO A 68 13.04 -3.29 9.77
C PRO A 68 14.36 -3.61 10.46
N GLU A 69 14.36 -4.10 11.70
CA GLU A 69 15.61 -4.49 12.38
C GLU A 69 16.24 -5.74 11.78
N LEU A 70 15.45 -6.75 11.39
CA LEU A 70 15.97 -7.94 10.71
C LEU A 70 16.57 -7.59 9.35
N VAL A 71 15.91 -6.72 8.60
CA VAL A 71 16.44 -6.23 7.33
C VAL A 71 17.79 -5.56 7.54
N LYS A 72 17.92 -4.71 8.57
CA LYS A 72 19.21 -4.09 8.92
C LYS A 72 20.30 -5.10 9.26
N ALA A 73 19.93 -6.16 9.95
CA ALA A 73 20.86 -7.22 10.33
C ALA A 73 21.38 -8.03 9.14
N VAL A 74 20.59 -8.19 8.07
CA VAL A 74 20.88 -9.10 6.96
C VAL A 74 21.37 -8.36 5.70
N MET A 75 20.96 -7.11 5.49
CA MET A 75 21.28 -6.37 4.28
C MET A 75 22.71 -5.80 4.27
N PRO A 76 23.39 -5.79 3.11
CA PRO A 76 24.62 -5.03 2.92
C PRO A 76 24.39 -3.52 3.01
N ASP A 77 25.37 -2.77 3.53
CA ASP A 77 25.29 -1.32 3.76
C ASP A 77 24.84 -0.51 2.52
N TRP A 78 25.26 -0.91 1.32
CA TRP A 78 24.92 -0.21 0.08
C TRP A 78 23.47 -0.38 -0.36
N SER A 79 22.76 -1.40 0.17
CA SER A 79 21.41 -1.77 -0.28
C SER A 79 20.29 -1.10 0.53
N PHE A 80 20.61 -0.44 1.64
CA PHE A 80 19.63 0.28 2.45
C PHE A 80 18.93 1.39 1.68
N GLY A 81 19.68 2.18 0.92
CA GLY A 81 19.12 3.24 0.07
C GLY A 81 18.20 2.68 -1.01
N PHE A 82 18.54 1.52 -1.58
CA PHE A 82 17.70 0.83 -2.54
C PHE A 82 16.38 0.37 -1.92
N LEU A 83 16.43 -0.25 -0.73
CA LEU A 83 15.21 -0.66 -0.03
C LEU A 83 14.33 0.54 0.32
N ALA A 84 14.92 1.62 0.84
CA ALA A 84 14.18 2.84 1.16
C ALA A 84 13.49 3.40 -0.10
N ALA A 85 14.19 3.42 -1.25
CA ALA A 85 13.62 3.84 -2.52
C ALA A 85 12.48 2.91 -2.99
N VAL A 86 12.60 1.60 -2.84
CA VAL A 86 11.54 0.64 -3.18
C VAL A 86 10.31 0.83 -2.30
N LEU A 87 10.48 0.99 -0.99
CA LEU A 87 9.37 1.20 -0.05
C LEU A 87 8.64 2.53 -0.33
N LEU A 88 9.40 3.62 -0.49
CA LEU A 88 8.85 4.92 -0.86
C LEU A 88 8.16 4.87 -2.23
N GLY A 89 8.79 4.25 -3.22
CA GLY A 89 8.23 4.07 -4.55
C GLY A 89 6.92 3.28 -4.55
N SER A 90 6.86 2.20 -3.75
CA SER A 90 5.65 1.39 -3.57
C SER A 90 4.52 2.18 -2.90
N ALA A 91 4.84 2.96 -1.86
CA ALA A 91 3.87 3.83 -1.18
C ALA A 91 3.32 4.90 -2.14
N LEU A 92 4.22 5.59 -2.87
CA LEU A 92 3.84 6.60 -3.86
C LEU A 92 3.03 6.01 -5.03
N SER A 93 3.37 4.80 -5.49
CA SER A 93 2.61 4.10 -6.53
C SER A 93 1.17 3.82 -6.11
N THR A 94 1.00 3.35 -4.87
CA THR A 94 -0.34 3.09 -4.29
C THR A 94 -1.12 4.39 -4.13
N TYR A 95 -0.47 5.43 -3.60
CA TYR A 95 -1.05 6.75 -3.44
C TYR A 95 -1.51 7.36 -4.78
N ASN A 96 -0.66 7.34 -5.80
CA ASN A 96 -0.97 7.82 -7.14
C ASN A 96 -2.14 7.06 -7.77
N SER A 97 -2.21 5.74 -7.55
CA SER A 97 -3.31 4.90 -8.03
C SER A 97 -4.64 5.29 -7.36
N ALA A 98 -4.64 5.52 -6.05
CA ALA A 98 -5.82 5.96 -5.31
C ALA A 98 -6.28 7.35 -5.78
N LEU A 99 -5.35 8.29 -5.94
CA LEU A 99 -5.64 9.64 -6.39
C LEU A 99 -6.22 9.65 -7.81
N ASN A 100 -5.63 8.88 -8.73
CA ASN A 100 -6.13 8.76 -10.09
C ASN A 100 -7.55 8.16 -10.13
N SER A 101 -7.79 7.11 -9.34
CA SER A 101 -9.12 6.50 -9.25
C SER A 101 -10.17 7.49 -8.71
N ALA A 102 -9.84 8.24 -7.65
CA ALA A 102 -10.73 9.25 -7.08
C ALA A 102 -11.01 10.40 -8.06
N SER A 103 -9.98 10.89 -8.75
CA SER A 103 -10.10 11.93 -9.77
C SER A 103 -10.96 11.49 -10.96
N THR A 104 -10.76 10.27 -11.46
CA THR A 104 -11.55 9.72 -12.55
C THR A 104 -13.02 9.56 -12.15
N LEU A 105 -13.27 9.01 -10.95
CA LEU A 105 -14.61 8.84 -10.41
C LEU A 105 -15.31 10.19 -10.27
N PHE A 106 -14.64 11.19 -9.66
CA PHE A 106 -15.19 12.54 -9.56
C PHE A 106 -15.50 13.14 -10.93
N ALA A 107 -14.59 13.04 -11.89
CA ALA A 107 -14.76 13.65 -13.20
C ALA A 107 -15.92 13.03 -14.01
N LEU A 108 -16.06 11.70 -13.97
CA LEU A 108 -17.04 10.96 -14.76
C LEU A 108 -18.40 10.84 -14.06
N GLU A 109 -18.42 10.67 -12.74
CA GLU A 109 -19.65 10.42 -11.99
C GLU A 109 -20.24 11.68 -11.35
N VAL A 110 -19.42 12.70 -11.05
CA VAL A 110 -19.88 13.95 -10.41
C VAL A 110 -19.85 15.11 -11.40
N TYR A 111 -18.68 15.42 -11.96
CA TYR A 111 -18.50 16.63 -12.76
C TYR A 111 -19.30 16.60 -14.06
N ARG A 112 -19.17 15.54 -14.88
CA ARG A 112 -19.96 15.45 -16.12
C ARG A 112 -21.47 15.42 -15.86
N PRO A 113 -22.02 14.52 -15.04
CA PRO A 113 -23.47 14.38 -14.97
C PRO A 113 -24.17 15.57 -14.29
N TYR A 114 -23.54 16.16 -13.27
CA TYR A 114 -24.21 17.14 -12.40
C TYR A 114 -23.69 18.57 -12.53
N ILE A 115 -22.44 18.77 -12.97
CA ILE A 115 -21.84 20.11 -13.06
C ILE A 115 -21.81 20.60 -14.52
N HIS A 116 -21.37 19.76 -15.46
CA HIS A 116 -21.28 20.13 -16.87
C HIS A 116 -21.48 18.95 -17.82
N SER A 117 -22.75 18.69 -18.16
CA SER A 117 -23.22 17.54 -18.96
C SER A 117 -22.76 17.50 -20.42
N GLY A 118 -22.14 18.59 -20.91
CA GLY A 118 -21.54 18.68 -22.25
C GLY A 118 -20.03 18.93 -22.26
N ALA A 119 -19.33 18.68 -21.14
CA ALA A 119 -17.89 18.92 -21.05
C ALA A 119 -17.11 18.11 -22.10
N SER A 120 -16.19 18.76 -22.81
CA SER A 120 -15.23 18.05 -23.68
C SER A 120 -14.32 17.12 -22.86
N ASP A 121 -13.78 16.09 -23.51
CA ASP A 121 -12.82 15.15 -22.89
C ASP A 121 -11.62 15.88 -22.29
N GLU A 122 -11.05 16.84 -23.03
CA GLU A 122 -9.90 17.62 -22.58
C GLU A 122 -10.21 18.43 -21.30
N ARG A 123 -11.41 19.01 -21.21
CA ARG A 123 -11.84 19.74 -20.02
C ARG A 123 -12.08 18.81 -18.84
N THR A 124 -12.64 17.64 -19.10
CA THR A 124 -12.90 16.61 -18.08
C THR A 124 -11.59 16.14 -17.45
N VAL A 125 -10.56 15.89 -18.27
CA VAL A 125 -9.21 15.51 -17.79
C VAL A 125 -8.57 16.65 -16.98
N LYS A 126 -8.66 17.90 -17.44
CA LYS A 126 -8.13 19.05 -16.69
C LYS A 126 -8.78 19.18 -15.31
N VAL A 127 -10.10 19.02 -15.22
CA VAL A 127 -10.83 19.07 -13.94
C VAL A 127 -10.44 17.89 -13.03
N ALA A 128 -10.29 16.69 -13.59
CA ALA A 128 -9.81 15.52 -12.85
C ALA A 128 -8.41 15.76 -12.23
N ALA A 129 -7.50 16.38 -13.00
CA ALA A 129 -6.16 16.72 -12.53
C ALA A 129 -6.16 17.78 -11.43
N VAL A 130 -6.96 18.85 -11.59
CA VAL A 130 -7.13 19.90 -10.57
C VAL A 130 -7.72 19.33 -9.28
N PHE A 131 -8.75 18.50 -9.39
CA PHE A 131 -9.36 17.82 -8.24
C PHE A 131 -8.34 16.90 -7.53
N GLY A 132 -7.54 16.16 -8.30
CA GLY A 132 -6.46 15.34 -7.75
C GLY A 132 -5.44 16.17 -6.97
N ALA A 133 -4.98 17.30 -7.53
CA ALA A 133 -4.09 18.22 -6.83
C ALA A 133 -4.75 18.79 -5.55
N ALA A 134 -6.04 19.13 -5.60
CA ALA A 134 -6.79 19.64 -4.46
C ALA A 134 -6.98 18.60 -3.35
N LEU A 135 -7.04 17.30 -3.67
CA LEU A 135 -7.03 16.22 -2.68
C LEU A 135 -5.63 15.94 -2.11
N ALA A 136 -4.58 16.17 -2.91
CA ALA A 136 -3.22 15.89 -2.49
C ALA A 136 -2.73 16.81 -1.36
N ILE A 137 -3.04 18.10 -1.44
CA ILE A 137 -2.66 19.12 -0.45
C ILE A 137 -3.16 18.78 0.97
N PRO A 138 -4.47 18.56 1.22
CA PRO A 138 -4.95 18.20 2.54
C PRO A 138 -4.45 16.83 3.00
N SER A 139 -4.26 15.88 2.09
CA SER A 139 -3.66 14.58 2.44
C SER A 139 -2.27 14.74 3.05
N TRP A 140 -1.45 15.64 2.50
CA TRP A 140 -0.10 15.91 3.01
C TRP A 140 -0.10 16.59 4.39
N ILE A 141 -1.07 17.49 4.63
CA ILE A 141 -1.24 18.17 5.93
C ILE A 141 -1.69 17.17 7.02
N VAL A 142 -2.55 16.24 6.65
CA VAL A 142 -3.16 15.27 7.57
C VAL A 142 -2.22 14.09 7.87
N ALA A 143 -1.39 13.67 6.90
CA ALA A 143 -0.46 12.55 7.04
C ALA A 143 0.39 12.54 8.34
N PRO A 144 1.09 13.63 8.74
CA PRO A 144 1.91 13.62 9.95
C PRO A 144 1.12 13.43 11.24
N GLN A 145 -0.19 13.70 11.24
CA GLN A 145 -1.03 13.50 12.42
C GLN A 145 -1.25 12.01 12.75
N PHE A 146 -1.00 11.12 11.79
CA PHE A 146 -1.12 9.67 11.97
C PHE A 146 0.16 8.98 12.41
N GLU A 147 1.30 9.69 12.49
CA GLU A 147 2.58 9.13 12.97
C GLU A 147 2.52 8.65 14.43
N GLN A 148 1.58 9.17 15.22
CA GLN A 148 1.36 8.74 16.62
C GLN A 148 0.56 7.43 16.75
N VAL A 149 0.07 6.88 15.64
CA VAL A 149 -0.74 5.65 15.59
C VAL A 149 0.13 4.52 15.04
N VAL A 150 1.20 4.19 15.78
CA VAL A 150 2.26 3.28 15.32
C VAL A 150 1.75 1.86 15.00
N SER A 151 0.60 1.46 15.55
CA SER A 151 -0.06 0.21 15.17
C SER A 151 -1.51 0.46 14.76
N ILE A 152 -1.89 0.04 13.54
CA ILE A 152 -3.30 -0.06 13.12
C ILE A 152 -4.08 -0.94 14.10
N PHE A 153 -3.44 -1.92 14.73
CA PHE A 153 -4.04 -2.74 15.77
C PHE A 153 -4.35 -1.93 17.04
N ASP A 154 -3.48 -1.01 17.45
CA ASP A 154 -3.77 -0.10 18.57
C ASP A 154 -4.86 0.92 18.23
N PHE A 155 -4.93 1.38 16.98
CA PHE A 155 -6.03 2.22 16.51
C PHE A 155 -7.38 1.50 16.59
N ILE A 156 -7.45 0.28 16.05
CA ILE A 156 -8.65 -0.57 16.08
C ILE A 156 -9.01 -0.93 17.53
N ARG A 157 -8.02 -1.23 18.38
CA ARG A 157 -8.22 -1.57 19.79
C ARG A 157 -8.73 -0.38 20.61
N ARG A 158 -8.24 0.83 20.37
CA ARG A 158 -8.73 2.06 21.00
C ARG A 158 -10.14 2.43 20.54
N GLY A 159 -10.50 2.15 19.29
CA GLY A 159 -11.85 2.34 18.76
C GLY A 159 -12.89 1.37 19.35
N LEU A 160 -12.47 0.17 19.75
CA LEU A 160 -13.33 -0.87 20.36
C LEU A 160 -13.56 -0.71 21.86
N GLN A 161 -12.86 0.21 22.53
CA GLN A 161 -12.99 0.49 23.97
C GLN A 161 -13.76 1.78 24.29
N ARG A 162 -14.49 2.33 23.30
CA ARG A 162 -15.44 3.44 23.48
C ARG A 162 -16.86 2.98 23.25
#